data_AF-A0A246TVL1-F1
#
_entry.id   AF-A0A246TVL1-F1
#
_cell.length_a   1.000
_cell.length_b   1.000
_cell.length_c   1.000
_cell.angle_alpha   90.00
_cell.angle_beta   90.00
_cell.angle_gamma   90.00
#
_symmetry.space_group_name_H-M   'P 1'
#
loop_
_entity.id
_entity.type
_entity.pdbx_description
1 polymer ?
#
loop_
_entity_poly.entity_id
_entity_poly.type
_entity_poly.pdbx_seq_one_letter_code
_entity_poly.pdbx_strand_id
1 'polypeptide(L)'
;MNTGLALREIDATLRLAGFTYCGPGFADYEGPLAVHGHPVDIRLSIPDVSFVRRPRVVLKDRSQIPLEILAHIESGDGICYASGAGLPIDMYKPGEAILRVIEEARRTLELSYRGRGRKEIIDEYQQYWSPTIAIQVLLPKQISGSADGFVYFASRDGKPEFFCLDHTPNLRGYVARHPTAARVRFVDQSIGPGGGIRAPATLRQLQQWIEGQPALGVSWDAVYSELCEGQYLFFAGPNAFVGMKLTVPKAIETAINRNAIRRDSLARLLAKKADKVSIERFAGSWSNLDHTSKRNIAEAASLKGITIALVGGGTIGGYLARLLVQSGAGGDEQLSIFDSQALSEGNIGRHLLGFEYIGKPKATSLKTELERYHPQVSIKAFDENALDCWLQIANCDLIIDATGEWNVQSALNERFLSDRSHRAQALLHTWIFMNGAGVQSFLNLRDGHACFRCLKTSFDGPWRYPAGDERQELNLQPASCGDGSYVPFSADASMMAASVANRAALDWAAGRPGARLRTVAVDLERGRYQKPVTPTALNKCPACAGDSSRT
;
A
#
# COMPACT_ATOMS: atom_id res chain seq x y z
N MET A 1 19.77 27.36 -16.10
CA MET A 1 18.89 28.53 -15.90
C MET A 1 19.64 29.57 -15.10
N ASN A 2 19.61 30.84 -15.50
CA ASN A 2 20.27 31.90 -14.74
C ASN A 2 19.34 32.34 -13.59
N THR A 3 19.70 31.95 -12.36
CA THR A 3 18.93 32.28 -11.16
C THR A 3 18.65 33.77 -11.02
N GLY A 4 19.60 34.63 -11.41
CA GLY A 4 19.43 36.07 -11.37
C GLY A 4 18.41 36.62 -12.37
N LEU A 5 18.24 35.97 -13.53
CA LEU A 5 17.19 36.35 -14.49
C LEU A 5 15.81 35.90 -14.00
N ALA A 6 15.71 34.67 -13.49
CA ALA A 6 14.46 34.14 -12.96
C ALA A 6 13.95 34.97 -11.76
N LEU A 7 14.84 35.37 -10.84
CA LEU A 7 14.48 36.22 -9.72
C LEU A 7 14.00 37.61 -10.16
N ARG A 8 14.62 38.21 -11.18
CA ARG A 8 14.18 39.50 -11.74
C ARG A 8 12.80 39.39 -12.39
N GLU A 9 12.55 38.30 -13.10
CA GLU A 9 11.24 38.05 -13.71
C GLU A 9 10.16 37.86 -12.64
N ILE A 10 10.45 37.09 -11.59
CA ILE A 10 9.57 36.92 -10.42
C ILE A 10 9.31 38.27 -9.73
N ASP A 11 10.36 39.05 -9.44
CA ASP A 11 10.24 40.36 -8.78
C ASP A 11 9.40 41.32 -9.63
N ALA A 12 9.69 41.43 -10.93
CA ALA A 12 8.92 42.26 -11.85
C ALA A 12 7.45 41.83 -11.89
N THR A 13 7.19 40.53 -11.96
CA THR A 13 5.83 39.96 -12.00
C THR A 13 5.06 40.25 -10.71
N LEU A 14 5.68 40.03 -9.55
CA LEU A 14 5.05 40.23 -8.24
C LEU A 14 4.79 41.71 -7.96
N ARG A 15 5.73 42.60 -8.31
CA ARG A 15 5.51 44.05 -8.21
C ARG A 15 4.35 44.52 -9.08
N LEU A 16 4.24 44.02 -10.31
CA LEU A 16 3.10 44.30 -11.19
C LEU A 16 1.78 43.77 -10.61
N ALA A 17 1.82 42.67 -9.86
CA ALA A 17 0.69 42.11 -9.14
C ALA A 17 0.37 42.81 -7.80
N GLY A 18 1.08 43.91 -7.45
CA GLY A 18 0.83 44.68 -6.23
C GLY A 18 1.50 44.13 -4.98
N PHE A 19 2.45 43.20 -5.11
CA PHE A 19 3.24 42.69 -4.00
C PHE A 19 4.49 43.53 -3.76
N THR A 20 4.89 43.60 -2.50
CA THR A 20 6.06 44.32 -2.01
C THR A 20 7.05 43.34 -1.41
N TYR A 21 8.32 43.52 -1.73
CA TYR A 21 9.38 42.73 -1.15
C TYR A 21 9.54 43.07 0.35
N CYS A 22 9.50 42.08 1.24
CA CYS A 22 9.22 42.33 2.66
C CYS A 22 10.23 41.75 3.67
N GLY A 23 11.22 40.93 3.28
CA GLY A 23 12.04 40.28 4.30
C GLY A 23 13.11 39.32 3.81
N PRO A 24 13.95 38.79 4.72
CA PRO A 24 15.35 38.44 4.48
C PRO A 24 15.57 37.10 3.76
N GLY A 25 14.52 36.43 3.30
CA GLY A 25 14.59 35.20 2.51
C GLY A 25 15.08 35.44 1.08
N PHE A 26 15.32 34.34 0.34
CA PHE A 26 15.82 34.38 -1.04
C PHE A 26 14.87 35.10 -2.03
N ALA A 27 13.57 35.18 -1.71
CA ALA A 27 12.53 35.91 -2.45
C ALA A 27 11.18 35.91 -1.66
N ASP A 28 11.06 36.73 -0.61
CA ASP A 28 9.83 36.87 0.19
C ASP A 28 9.05 38.16 -0.16
N TYR A 29 7.76 38.02 -0.41
CA TYR A 29 6.87 39.10 -0.83
C TYR A 29 5.60 39.14 0.03
N GLU A 30 5.05 40.33 0.20
CA GLU A 30 3.77 40.56 0.85
C GLU A 30 2.88 41.42 -0.02
N GLY A 31 1.61 41.05 -0.10
CA GLY A 31 0.65 41.77 -0.91
C GLY A 31 -0.78 41.31 -0.65
N PRO A 32 -1.76 42.12 -1.08
CA PRO A 32 -3.15 41.77 -0.95
C PRO A 32 -3.54 40.71 -1.99
N LEU A 33 -4.33 39.74 -1.57
CA LEU A 33 -5.01 38.80 -2.43
C LEU A 33 -6.51 39.12 -2.40
N ALA A 34 -7.08 39.45 -3.55
CA ALA A 34 -8.51 39.74 -3.63
C ALA A 34 -9.33 38.43 -3.55
N VAL A 35 -10.11 38.28 -2.48
CA VAL A 35 -10.98 37.14 -2.22
C VAL A 35 -12.39 37.66 -1.94
N HIS A 36 -13.37 37.32 -2.79
CA HIS A 36 -14.75 37.83 -2.73
C HIS A 36 -14.86 39.36 -2.66
N GLY A 37 -13.94 40.08 -3.33
CA GLY A 37 -13.92 41.55 -3.32
C GLY A 37 -13.33 42.17 -2.05
N HIS A 38 -12.86 41.35 -1.10
CA HIS A 38 -12.12 41.81 0.08
C HIS A 38 -10.62 41.53 -0.07
N PRO A 39 -9.75 42.49 0.29
CA PRO A 39 -8.31 42.24 0.32
C PRO A 39 -7.96 41.37 1.54
N VAL A 40 -7.24 40.29 1.30
CA VAL A 40 -6.64 39.43 2.32
C VAL A 40 -5.12 39.55 2.21
N ASP A 41 -4.45 39.94 3.28
CA ASP A 41 -3.00 40.13 3.24
C ASP A 41 -2.27 38.79 3.39
N ILE A 42 -1.42 38.46 2.41
CA ILE A 42 -0.61 37.23 2.43
C ILE A 42 0.88 37.55 2.40
N ARG A 43 1.66 36.60 2.92
CA ARG A 43 3.10 36.47 2.70
C ARG A 43 3.36 35.29 1.79
N LEU A 44 4.10 35.53 0.71
CA LEU A 44 4.55 34.55 -0.26
C LEU A 44 6.06 34.37 -0.10
N SER A 45 6.49 33.16 0.26
CA SER A 45 7.91 32.80 0.39
C SER A 45 8.33 31.87 -0.73
N ILE A 46 9.34 32.25 -1.51
CA ILE A 46 9.83 31.49 -2.66
C ILE A 46 11.21 30.92 -2.31
N PRO A 47 11.28 29.64 -1.91
CA PRO A 47 12.52 29.04 -1.41
C PRO A 47 13.56 28.77 -2.52
N ASP A 48 13.13 28.59 -3.77
CA ASP A 48 14.00 28.44 -4.94
C ASP A 48 13.23 28.73 -6.25
N VAL A 49 13.98 29.06 -7.31
CA VAL A 49 13.44 29.36 -8.66
C VAL A 49 13.23 28.13 -9.54
N SER A 50 13.64 26.94 -9.07
CA SER A 50 13.30 25.67 -9.72
C SER A 50 11.93 25.15 -9.30
N PHE A 51 11.32 25.76 -8.28
CA PHE A 51 10.07 25.37 -7.65
C PHE A 51 10.04 23.91 -7.17
N VAL A 52 11.22 23.32 -6.95
CA VAL A 52 11.36 21.97 -6.35
C VAL A 52 10.84 22.00 -4.92
N ARG A 53 11.18 23.05 -4.17
CA ARG A 53 10.48 23.40 -2.94
C ARG A 53 9.35 24.34 -3.30
N ARG A 54 8.14 23.97 -2.87
CA ARG A 54 6.93 24.74 -3.18
C ARG A 54 7.02 26.13 -2.54
N PRO A 55 6.63 27.20 -3.28
CA PRO A 55 6.40 28.49 -2.65
C PRO A 55 5.38 28.35 -1.52
N ARG A 56 5.59 29.04 -0.40
CA ARG A 56 4.68 28.99 0.74
C ARG A 56 3.84 30.25 0.76
N VAL A 57 2.52 30.09 0.82
CA VAL A 57 1.58 31.20 0.98
C VAL A 57 1.06 31.16 2.41
N VAL A 58 1.14 32.27 3.12
CA VAL A 58 0.78 32.37 4.55
C VAL A 58 -0.11 33.59 4.74
N LEU A 59 -1.17 33.46 5.52
CA LEU A 59 -2.00 34.62 5.92
C LEU A 59 -1.21 35.50 6.90
N LYS A 60 -1.15 36.81 6.67
CA LYS A 60 -0.51 37.74 7.61
C LYS A 60 -1.34 37.97 8.87
N ASP A 61 -2.66 38.06 8.68
CA ASP A 61 -3.62 38.24 9.76
C ASP A 61 -4.77 37.25 9.58
N ARG A 62 -4.82 36.25 10.45
CA ARG A 62 -5.84 35.21 10.45
C ARG A 62 -7.23 35.74 10.83
N SER A 63 -7.33 36.92 11.45
CA SER A 63 -8.61 37.54 11.78
C SER A 63 -9.33 38.13 10.56
N GLN A 64 -8.62 38.34 9.44
CA GLN A 64 -9.19 38.82 8.18
C GLN A 64 -10.14 37.81 7.52
N ILE A 65 -10.11 36.54 7.96
CA ILE A 65 -10.98 35.48 7.44
C ILE A 65 -11.66 34.75 8.62
N PRO A 66 -13.00 34.63 8.64
CA PRO A 66 -13.70 33.94 9.72
C PRO A 66 -13.27 32.46 9.89
N LEU A 67 -13.09 32.04 11.14
CA LEU A 67 -12.68 30.68 11.55
C LEU A 67 -13.61 29.55 11.08
N GLU A 68 -14.85 29.89 10.72
CA GLU A 68 -15.90 28.97 10.27
C GLU A 68 -15.83 28.68 8.76
N ILE A 69 -15.02 29.46 8.04
CA ILE A 69 -15.00 29.52 6.57
C ILE A 69 -13.72 28.89 6.00
N LEU A 70 -12.60 28.90 6.74
CA LEU A 70 -11.29 28.45 6.26
C LEU A 70 -11.10 26.93 6.31
N ALA A 71 -11.01 26.31 5.13
CA ALA A 71 -10.37 25.01 4.93
C ALA A 71 -8.93 25.19 4.45
N HIS A 72 -8.13 24.11 4.48
CA HIS A 72 -6.78 24.05 3.90
C HIS A 72 -5.73 24.98 4.55
N ILE A 73 -5.67 25.00 5.88
CA ILE A 73 -4.53 25.61 6.59
C ILE A 73 -3.55 24.50 7.01
N GLU A 74 -2.32 24.53 6.49
CA GLU A 74 -1.21 23.68 6.98
C GLU A 74 -0.96 23.97 8.47
N SER A 75 -0.29 23.09 9.23
CA SER A 75 0.06 23.39 10.63
C SER A 75 0.81 24.74 10.74
N GLY A 76 0.11 25.78 11.23
CA GLY A 76 0.52 27.19 11.14
C GLY A 76 -0.57 28.08 10.51
N ASP A 77 -0.19 29.23 9.96
CA ASP A 77 -1.08 30.15 9.20
C ASP A 77 -0.90 29.98 7.67
N GLY A 78 -0.34 28.85 7.23
CA GLY A 78 -0.04 28.56 5.82
C GLY A 78 -1.26 28.05 5.04
N ILE A 79 -1.46 28.54 3.82
CA ILE A 79 -2.54 28.13 2.91
C ILE A 79 -2.05 26.94 2.06
N CYS A 80 -2.74 25.81 2.14
CA CYS A 80 -2.51 24.66 1.26
C CYS A 80 -3.25 24.88 -0.07
N TYR A 81 -2.56 25.45 -1.05
CA TYR A 81 -3.12 25.78 -2.37
C TYR A 81 -2.94 24.67 -3.42
N ALA A 82 -2.42 23.50 -3.06
CA ALA A 82 -2.21 22.41 -4.01
C ALA A 82 -2.43 21.04 -3.36
N SER A 83 -3.59 20.43 -3.60
CA SER A 83 -3.92 19.09 -3.11
C SER A 83 -3.13 18.02 -3.87
N GLY A 84 -2.55 17.06 -3.15
CA GLY A 84 -2.17 15.73 -3.65
C GLY A 84 -1.16 15.67 -4.82
N ALA A 85 -1.64 15.84 -6.06
CA ALA A 85 -0.87 15.67 -7.29
C ALA A 85 0.18 16.77 -7.54
N GLY A 86 0.18 17.83 -6.73
CA GLY A 86 1.03 19.02 -6.90
C GLY A 86 0.49 19.96 -7.98
N LEU A 87 0.92 21.23 -7.92
CA LEU A 87 0.64 22.22 -8.95
C LEU A 87 1.76 22.12 -9.99
N PRO A 88 1.51 21.73 -11.25
CA PRO A 88 2.54 21.74 -12.28
C PRO A 88 2.96 23.19 -12.53
N ILE A 89 4.22 23.50 -12.27
CA ILE A 89 4.78 24.84 -12.42
C ILE A 89 5.98 24.73 -13.35
N ASP A 90 6.04 25.58 -14.38
CA ASP A 90 7.14 25.61 -15.33
C ASP A 90 8.27 26.52 -14.81
N MET A 91 9.39 25.93 -14.41
CA MET A 91 10.55 26.69 -13.95
C MET A 91 11.14 27.61 -15.04
N TYR A 92 10.92 27.31 -16.33
CA TYR A 92 11.41 28.13 -17.45
C TYR A 92 10.55 29.37 -17.71
N LYS A 93 9.41 29.50 -17.02
CA LYS A 93 8.53 30.67 -17.04
C LYS A 93 8.22 31.11 -15.59
N PRO A 94 9.24 31.57 -14.85
CA PRO A 94 9.14 31.77 -13.40
C PRO A 94 8.15 32.89 -13.00
N GLY A 95 7.84 33.84 -13.89
CA GLY A 95 6.74 34.80 -13.70
C GLY A 95 5.36 34.14 -13.80
N GLU A 96 5.08 33.40 -14.87
CA GLU A 96 3.80 32.67 -15.04
C GLU A 96 3.59 31.64 -13.91
N ALA A 97 4.68 30.98 -13.52
CA ALA A 97 4.73 30.05 -12.40
C ALA A 97 4.22 30.65 -11.09
N ILE A 98 4.72 31.83 -10.71
CA ILE A 98 4.34 32.44 -9.43
C ILE A 98 2.92 33.02 -9.46
N LEU A 99 2.48 33.53 -10.60
CA LEU A 99 1.08 33.94 -10.79
C LEU A 99 0.12 32.77 -10.63
N ARG A 100 0.49 31.59 -11.14
CA ARG A 100 -0.32 30.38 -10.98
C ARG A 100 -0.44 29.96 -9.50
N VAL A 101 0.62 30.10 -8.72
CA VAL A 101 0.59 29.85 -7.26
C VAL A 101 -0.38 30.81 -6.57
N ILE A 102 -0.28 32.10 -6.89
CA ILE A 102 -1.15 33.14 -6.32
C ILE A 102 -2.62 32.85 -6.68
N GLU A 103 -2.89 32.50 -7.94
CA GLU A 103 -4.23 32.22 -8.42
C GLU A 103 -4.83 30.97 -7.77
N GLU A 104 -4.04 29.91 -7.58
CA GLU A 104 -4.55 28.71 -6.91
C GLU A 104 -4.78 28.95 -5.41
N ALA A 105 -3.93 29.76 -4.75
CA ALA A 105 -4.17 30.21 -3.38
C ALA A 105 -5.45 31.04 -3.27
N ARG A 106 -5.68 31.95 -4.23
CA ARG A 106 -6.90 32.75 -4.34
C ARG A 106 -8.12 31.85 -4.50
N ARG A 107 -8.06 30.89 -5.43
CA ARG A 107 -9.13 29.93 -5.69
C ARG A 107 -9.45 29.08 -4.46
N THR A 108 -8.43 28.66 -3.72
CA THR A 108 -8.58 27.89 -2.47
C THR A 108 -9.35 28.71 -1.42
N LEU A 109 -8.95 29.97 -1.20
CA LEU A 109 -9.67 30.86 -0.29
C LEU A 109 -11.09 31.17 -0.80
N GLU A 110 -11.28 31.39 -2.10
CA GLU A 110 -12.60 31.61 -2.71
C GLU A 110 -13.58 30.46 -2.47
N LEU A 111 -13.10 29.21 -2.54
CA LEU A 111 -13.90 28.02 -2.25
C LEU A 111 -14.34 27.99 -0.78
N SER A 112 -13.42 28.28 0.13
CA SER A 112 -13.69 28.43 1.56
C SER A 112 -14.86 29.41 1.81
N TYR A 113 -14.81 30.62 1.23
CA TYR A 113 -15.84 31.67 1.37
C TYR A 113 -17.23 31.33 0.81
N ARG A 114 -17.37 30.44 -0.18
CA ARG A 114 -18.68 30.05 -0.76
C ARG A 114 -19.50 29.10 0.12
N GLY A 115 -19.23 29.06 1.42
CA GLY A 115 -19.88 28.14 2.37
C GLY A 115 -19.46 26.68 2.22
N ARG A 116 -18.43 26.38 1.42
CA ARG A 116 -17.84 25.03 1.34
C ARG A 116 -16.87 24.72 2.47
N GLY A 117 -16.39 25.73 3.20
CA GLY A 117 -15.49 25.55 4.34
C GLY A 117 -15.97 24.52 5.36
N ARG A 118 -17.28 24.47 5.68
CA ARG A 118 -17.83 23.44 6.58
C ARG A 118 -17.71 22.03 6.01
N LYS A 119 -17.98 21.86 4.71
CA LYS A 119 -17.85 20.56 4.04
C LYS A 119 -16.38 20.14 3.93
N GLU A 120 -15.49 21.06 3.62
CA GLU A 120 -14.05 20.80 3.51
C GLU A 120 -13.42 20.49 4.89
N ILE A 121 -13.82 21.18 5.96
CA ILE A 121 -13.45 20.82 7.34
C ILE A 121 -13.91 19.40 7.68
N ILE A 122 -15.09 18.99 7.21
CA ILE A 122 -15.56 17.61 7.36
C ILE A 122 -14.68 16.68 6.52
N ASP A 123 -14.48 16.95 5.24
CA ASP A 123 -13.71 16.08 4.35
C ASP A 123 -12.26 15.88 4.84
N GLU A 124 -11.66 16.87 5.51
CA GLU A 124 -10.32 16.82 6.10
C GLU A 124 -10.30 16.68 7.63
N TYR A 125 -11.42 16.28 8.25
CA TYR A 125 -11.61 16.38 9.69
C TYR A 125 -10.51 15.70 10.52
N GLN A 126 -9.95 14.60 10.02
CA GLN A 126 -8.85 13.90 10.69
C GLN A 126 -7.62 14.78 10.94
N GLN A 127 -7.33 15.74 10.06
CA GLN A 127 -6.22 16.68 10.25
C GLN A 127 -6.48 17.64 11.41
N TYR A 128 -7.73 18.09 11.56
CA TYR A 128 -8.15 18.97 12.65
C TYR A 128 -8.27 18.25 14.00
N TRP A 129 -8.27 16.92 14.01
CA TRP A 129 -8.34 16.12 15.23
C TRP A 129 -7.13 16.31 16.15
N SER A 130 -5.98 16.75 15.62
CA SER A 130 -4.73 16.99 16.37
C SER A 130 -4.36 15.80 17.28
N PRO A 131 -4.02 14.63 16.69
CA PRO A 131 -3.71 13.43 17.45
C PRO A 131 -2.35 13.51 18.16
N THR A 132 -2.23 12.89 19.33
CA THR A 132 -0.96 12.75 20.07
C THR A 132 -0.01 11.79 19.35
N ILE A 133 -0.56 10.70 18.80
CA ILE A 133 0.18 9.67 18.09
C ILE A 133 -0.67 9.07 16.98
N ALA A 134 -0.04 8.77 15.84
CA ALA A 134 -0.68 8.09 14.71
C ALA A 134 -0.73 6.57 14.95
N ILE A 135 -1.82 5.94 14.52
CA ILE A 135 -2.06 4.50 14.66
C ILE A 135 -2.13 3.84 13.29
N GLN A 136 -1.41 2.73 13.14
CA GLN A 136 -1.57 1.83 12.00
C GLN A 136 -2.79 0.94 12.23
N VAL A 137 -3.83 1.10 11.42
CA VAL A 137 -5.08 0.33 11.54
C VAL A 137 -4.96 -0.92 10.67
N LEU A 138 -4.75 -2.05 11.35
CA LEU A 138 -4.64 -3.37 10.75
C LEU A 138 -5.99 -4.11 10.65
N LEU A 139 -7.02 -3.57 11.30
CA LEU A 139 -8.39 -4.01 11.14
C LEU A 139 -8.91 -3.75 9.71
N PRO A 140 -9.79 -4.62 9.17
CA PRO A 140 -10.44 -4.40 7.89
C PRO A 140 -11.34 -3.17 7.96
N LYS A 141 -11.42 -2.41 6.86
CA LYS A 141 -12.36 -1.28 6.76
C LYS A 141 -13.78 -1.82 6.58
N GLN A 142 -14.72 -1.29 7.35
CA GLN A 142 -16.15 -1.61 7.24
C GLN A 142 -16.95 -0.31 7.00
N ILE A 143 -18.17 -0.46 6.49
CA ILE A 143 -19.07 0.68 6.23
C ILE A 143 -19.85 1.06 7.49
N SER A 144 -20.29 0.07 8.28
CA SER A 144 -21.11 0.26 9.47
C SER A 144 -20.87 -0.85 10.48
N GLY A 145 -21.27 -0.63 11.73
CA GLY A 145 -21.20 -1.62 12.80
C GLY A 145 -20.04 -1.35 13.77
N SER A 146 -19.55 -2.39 14.44
CA SER A 146 -18.44 -2.26 15.38
C SER A 146 -17.49 -3.43 15.31
N ALA A 147 -16.21 -3.18 15.57
CA ALA A 147 -15.19 -4.20 15.74
C ALA A 147 -14.45 -3.98 17.06
N ASP A 148 -14.27 -5.06 17.82
CA ASP A 148 -13.37 -5.07 18.95
C ASP A 148 -11.95 -5.45 18.48
N GLY A 149 -10.95 -4.95 19.20
CA GLY A 149 -9.54 -5.21 18.93
C GLY A 149 -8.65 -4.76 20.07
N PHE A 150 -7.36 -4.65 19.77
CA PHE A 150 -6.34 -4.27 20.73
C PHE A 150 -5.43 -3.21 20.14
N VAL A 151 -5.17 -2.18 20.95
CA VAL A 151 -4.14 -1.16 20.68
C VAL A 151 -2.88 -1.52 21.44
N TYR A 152 -1.74 -1.52 20.74
CA TYR A 152 -0.43 -1.82 21.33
C TYR A 152 0.72 -1.24 20.52
N PHE A 153 1.88 -1.12 21.17
CA PHE A 153 3.15 -0.87 20.47
C PHE A 153 3.71 -2.19 19.95
N ALA A 154 3.79 -2.32 18.64
CA ALA A 154 4.48 -3.43 17.99
C ALA A 154 5.98 -3.21 18.14
N SER A 155 6.68 -4.16 18.76
CA SER A 155 8.12 -4.08 19.02
C SER A 155 8.88 -5.23 18.39
N ARG A 156 10.07 -4.97 17.89
CA ARG A 156 10.98 -5.98 17.37
C ARG A 156 12.36 -5.76 17.98
N ASP A 157 13.03 -6.84 18.35
CA ASP A 157 14.36 -6.81 19.00
C ASP A 157 14.44 -5.84 20.21
N GLY A 158 13.36 -5.80 21.00
CA GLY A 158 13.28 -4.95 22.18
C GLY A 158 13.00 -3.47 21.92
N LYS A 159 12.85 -3.03 20.66
CA LYS A 159 12.58 -1.63 20.28
C LYS A 159 11.14 -1.45 19.81
N PRO A 160 10.43 -0.39 20.27
CA PRO A 160 9.11 -0.06 19.72
C PRO A 160 9.26 0.47 18.29
N GLU A 161 8.53 -0.12 17.35
CA GLU A 161 8.60 0.22 15.92
C GLU A 161 7.42 1.12 15.52
N PHE A 162 6.19 0.71 15.85
CA PHE A 162 4.99 1.50 15.55
C PHE A 162 3.85 1.17 16.51
N PHE A 163 2.87 2.09 16.58
CA PHE A 163 1.65 1.92 17.34
C PHE A 163 0.53 1.46 16.40
N CYS A 164 -0.20 0.41 16.78
CA CYS A 164 -1.19 -0.22 15.90
C CYS A 164 -2.46 -0.65 16.61
N LEU A 165 -3.48 -0.90 15.80
CA LEU A 165 -4.78 -1.45 16.18
C LEU A 165 -5.06 -2.69 15.32
N ASP A 166 -5.23 -3.83 15.96
CA ASP A 166 -5.47 -5.13 15.31
C ASP A 166 -6.50 -5.97 16.08
N HIS A 167 -7.05 -7.02 15.48
CA HIS A 167 -8.01 -7.92 16.10
C HIS A 167 -7.40 -8.68 17.29
N THR A 168 -6.12 -9.00 17.21
CA THR A 168 -5.39 -9.69 18.28
C THR A 168 -4.05 -9.00 18.52
N PRO A 169 -3.49 -9.08 19.74
CA PRO A 169 -2.16 -8.58 20.03
C PRO A 169 -1.08 -9.58 19.61
N ASN A 170 -1.24 -10.22 18.44
CA ASN A 170 -0.32 -11.23 17.91
C ASN A 170 0.01 -10.92 16.45
N LEU A 171 0.87 -9.93 16.25
CA LEU A 171 1.35 -9.53 14.94
C LEU A 171 2.65 -10.27 14.61
N ARG A 172 2.67 -11.01 13.48
CA ARG A 172 3.83 -11.84 13.12
C ARG A 172 5.12 -11.02 13.05
N GLY A 173 6.17 -11.52 13.70
CA GLY A 173 7.47 -10.83 13.77
C GLY A 173 7.55 -9.69 14.78
N TYR A 174 6.49 -9.43 15.56
CA TYR A 174 6.45 -8.38 16.57
C TYR A 174 5.95 -8.89 17.92
N VAL A 175 6.48 -8.29 18.99
CA VAL A 175 6.00 -8.44 20.36
C VAL A 175 5.05 -7.28 20.67
N ALA A 176 3.81 -7.59 21.03
CA ALA A 176 2.83 -6.59 21.44
C ALA A 176 3.12 -6.09 22.86
N ARG A 177 3.37 -4.79 23.02
CA ARG A 177 3.58 -4.16 24.33
C ARG A 177 2.32 -3.46 24.82
N HIS A 178 1.95 -3.78 26.06
CA HIS A 178 0.81 -3.19 26.77
C HIS A 178 -0.51 -3.26 25.97
N PRO A 179 -0.90 -4.46 25.47
CA PRO A 179 -2.13 -4.60 24.71
C PRO A 179 -3.31 -4.14 25.56
N THR A 180 -4.05 -3.17 25.02
CA THR A 180 -5.22 -2.59 25.66
C THR A 180 -6.41 -2.80 24.74
N ALA A 181 -7.54 -3.23 25.31
CA ALA A 181 -8.77 -3.40 24.56
C ALA A 181 -9.19 -2.09 23.87
N ALA A 182 -9.75 -2.24 22.68
CA ALA A 182 -10.20 -1.15 21.86
C ALA A 182 -11.50 -1.51 21.15
N ARG A 183 -12.33 -0.51 20.94
CA ARG A 183 -13.57 -0.63 20.17
C ARG A 183 -13.60 0.40 19.06
N VAL A 184 -13.83 -0.08 17.84
CA VAL A 184 -14.05 0.73 16.65
C VAL A 184 -15.52 0.71 16.31
N ARG A 185 -16.11 1.89 16.10
CA ARG A 185 -17.44 2.06 15.53
C ARG A 185 -17.32 2.60 14.12
N PHE A 186 -17.86 1.85 13.16
CA PHE A 186 -17.93 2.26 11.77
C PHE A 186 -19.26 2.95 11.52
N VAL A 187 -19.17 4.12 10.90
CA VAL A 187 -20.32 4.97 10.58
C VAL A 187 -20.31 5.26 9.08
N ASP A 188 -21.48 5.23 8.46
CA ASP A 188 -21.64 5.45 7.03
C ASP A 188 -21.61 6.94 6.64
N GLN A 189 -21.71 7.82 7.64
CA GLN A 189 -21.68 9.27 7.49
C GLN A 189 -20.32 9.87 7.87
N SER A 190 -20.01 11.02 7.28
CA SER A 190 -18.78 11.75 7.60
C SER A 190 -18.77 12.27 9.03
N ILE A 191 -17.62 12.13 9.69
CA ILE A 191 -17.39 12.60 11.07
C ILE A 191 -16.89 14.05 11.03
N GLY A 192 -17.34 14.90 11.96
CA GLY A 192 -16.94 16.30 11.98
C GLY A 192 -16.99 16.94 13.36
N PRO A 193 -16.96 18.28 13.43
CA PRO A 193 -17.27 19.00 14.66
C PRO A 193 -18.69 18.68 15.16
N GLY A 194 -18.84 18.51 16.47
CA GLY A 194 -20.11 18.17 17.13
C GLY A 194 -20.38 19.08 18.32
N GLY A 195 -21.60 19.61 18.46
CA GLY A 195 -21.99 20.39 19.64
C GLY A 195 -21.16 21.68 19.84
N GLY A 196 -20.66 22.26 18.75
CA GLY A 196 -19.73 23.41 18.79
C GLY A 196 -18.27 23.05 19.11
N ILE A 197 -17.97 21.76 19.36
CA ILE A 197 -16.63 21.28 19.66
C ILE A 197 -15.96 20.80 18.37
N ARG A 198 -14.82 21.40 18.02
CA ARG A 198 -14.01 20.99 16.87
C ARG A 198 -13.23 19.71 17.14
N ALA A 199 -12.52 19.63 18.27
CA ALA A 199 -11.83 18.43 18.73
C ALA A 199 -11.81 18.45 20.27
N PRO A 200 -12.38 17.44 20.96
CA PRO A 200 -12.53 17.46 22.40
C PRO A 200 -11.19 17.23 23.11
N ALA A 201 -10.85 18.09 24.07
CA ALA A 201 -9.66 17.95 24.92
C ALA A 201 -9.98 17.49 26.34
N THR A 202 -11.23 17.64 26.76
CA THR A 202 -11.71 17.28 28.10
C THR A 202 -12.91 16.34 28.02
N LEU A 203 -13.20 15.63 29.11
CA LEU A 203 -14.34 14.73 29.19
C LEU A 203 -15.66 15.47 28.93
N ARG A 204 -15.83 16.71 29.41
CA ARG A 204 -17.04 17.51 29.14
C ARG A 204 -17.16 17.86 27.65
N GLN A 205 -16.06 18.28 27.01
CA GLN A 205 -16.07 18.59 25.58
C GLN A 205 -16.35 17.33 24.75
N LEU A 206 -15.87 16.17 25.18
CA LEU A 206 -16.14 14.91 24.50
C LEU A 206 -17.64 14.55 24.58
N GLN A 207 -18.26 14.70 25.74
CA GLN A 207 -19.70 14.52 25.89
C GLN A 207 -20.48 15.39 24.90
N GLN A 208 -20.19 16.70 24.86
CA GLN A 208 -20.81 17.64 23.93
C GLN A 208 -20.58 17.26 22.46
N TRP A 209 -19.38 16.77 22.12
CA TRP A 209 -19.03 16.34 20.77
C TRP A 209 -19.80 15.10 20.32
N ILE A 210 -20.00 14.13 21.21
CA ILE A 210 -20.79 12.92 20.97
C ILE A 210 -22.28 13.26 20.83
N GLU A 211 -22.84 14.00 21.80
CA GLU A 211 -24.25 14.40 21.80
C GLU A 211 -24.61 15.29 20.60
N GLY A 212 -23.65 16.09 20.14
CA GLY A 212 -23.78 16.91 18.94
C GLY A 212 -23.59 16.18 17.61
N GLN A 213 -23.36 14.86 17.63
CA GLN A 213 -23.23 14.01 16.43
C GLN A 213 -24.09 12.74 16.54
N PRO A 214 -25.42 12.87 16.38
CA PRO A 214 -26.32 11.71 16.42
C PRO A 214 -25.99 10.64 15.37
N ALA A 215 -25.33 11.01 14.26
CA ALA A 215 -24.86 10.09 13.22
C ALA A 215 -23.88 9.03 13.72
N LEU A 216 -23.24 9.21 14.89
CA LEU A 216 -22.38 8.19 15.49
C LEU A 216 -23.15 6.97 16.01
N GLY A 217 -24.47 7.08 16.17
CA GLY A 217 -25.33 5.96 16.57
C GLY A 217 -25.03 5.41 17.97
N VAL A 218 -24.41 6.19 18.86
CA VAL A 218 -24.02 5.76 20.21
C VAL A 218 -24.43 6.80 21.26
N SER A 219 -24.87 6.33 22.43
CA SER A 219 -25.15 7.20 23.58
C SER A 219 -23.87 7.57 24.32
N TRP A 220 -23.88 8.74 24.97
CA TRP A 220 -22.79 9.14 25.85
C TRP A 220 -22.50 8.12 26.95
N ASP A 221 -23.53 7.55 27.57
CA ASP A 221 -23.37 6.58 28.67
C ASP A 221 -22.58 5.34 28.24
N ALA A 222 -22.82 4.85 27.02
CA ALA A 222 -22.08 3.71 26.48
C ALA A 222 -20.60 4.06 26.25
N VAL A 223 -20.33 5.19 25.59
CA VAL A 223 -18.97 5.71 25.37
C VAL A 223 -18.24 5.92 26.70
N TYR A 224 -18.93 6.50 27.68
CA TYR A 224 -18.36 6.83 28.98
C TYR A 224 -18.01 5.59 29.79
N SER A 225 -18.85 4.55 29.76
CA SER A 225 -18.57 3.27 30.41
C SER A 225 -17.29 2.64 29.86
N GLU A 226 -17.16 2.55 28.54
CA GLU A 226 -15.99 1.94 27.89
C GLU A 226 -14.70 2.72 28.16
N LEU A 227 -14.77 4.05 28.18
CA LEU A 227 -13.64 4.90 28.58
C LEU A 227 -13.25 4.67 30.05
N CYS A 228 -14.22 4.50 30.95
CA CYS A 228 -13.95 4.21 32.37
C CYS A 228 -13.37 2.80 32.59
N GLU A 229 -13.64 1.85 31.70
CA GLU A 229 -12.99 0.54 31.68
C GLU A 229 -11.53 0.61 31.21
N GLY A 230 -11.10 1.74 30.65
CA GLY A 230 -9.76 1.99 30.16
C GLY A 230 -9.54 1.60 28.69
N GLN A 231 -10.63 1.36 27.95
CA GLN A 231 -10.57 1.00 26.54
C GLN A 231 -10.18 2.21 25.66
N TYR A 232 -9.56 1.92 24.53
CA TYR A 232 -9.48 2.89 23.43
C TYR A 232 -10.78 2.89 22.64
N LEU A 233 -11.30 4.06 22.30
CA LEU A 233 -12.47 4.17 21.44
C LEU A 233 -12.11 4.84 20.14
N PHE A 234 -12.63 4.30 19.05
CA PHE A 234 -12.44 4.82 17.70
C PHE A 234 -13.76 4.97 16.96
N PHE A 235 -13.85 6.01 16.15
CA PHE A 235 -14.90 6.21 15.18
C PHE A 235 -14.27 6.28 13.78
N ALA A 236 -14.81 5.49 12.88
CA ALA A 236 -14.35 5.36 11.51
C ALA A 236 -15.49 5.74 10.55
N GLY A 237 -15.39 6.92 9.96
CA GLY A 237 -16.28 7.38 8.90
C GLY A 237 -15.61 7.33 7.52
N PRO A 238 -16.32 7.69 6.45
CA PRO A 238 -15.75 7.76 5.11
C PRO A 238 -14.54 8.71 4.99
N ASN A 239 -14.56 9.80 5.76
CA ASN A 239 -13.61 10.92 5.72
C ASN A 239 -12.51 10.87 6.81
N ALA A 240 -12.72 10.15 7.92
CA ALA A 240 -11.83 10.20 9.07
C ALA A 240 -11.85 8.93 9.93
N PHE A 241 -10.69 8.62 10.52
CA PHE A 241 -10.53 7.65 11.60
C PHE A 241 -9.98 8.37 12.83
N VAL A 242 -10.86 8.63 13.79
CA VAL A 242 -10.54 9.39 15.01
C VAL A 242 -10.64 8.50 16.23
N GLY A 243 -9.67 8.63 17.13
CA GLY A 243 -9.57 7.85 18.35
C GLY A 243 -9.46 8.71 19.58
N MET A 244 -9.84 8.12 20.71
CA MET A 244 -9.82 8.77 22.01
C MET A 244 -9.52 7.77 23.13
N LYS A 245 -8.85 8.26 24.17
CA LYS A 245 -8.64 7.54 25.43
C LYS A 245 -8.74 8.49 26.61
N LEU A 246 -9.33 7.99 27.69
CA LEU A 246 -9.44 8.72 28.94
C LEU A 246 -8.10 8.72 29.68
N THR A 247 -7.57 9.90 30.01
CA THR A 247 -6.42 9.99 30.92
C THR A 247 -6.95 10.09 32.34
N VAL A 248 -6.84 9.01 33.11
CA VAL A 248 -7.18 9.05 34.53
C VAL A 248 -6.11 9.85 35.27
N PRO A 249 -6.48 10.88 36.06
CA PRO A 249 -5.50 11.61 36.87
C PRO A 249 -4.72 10.67 37.80
N LYS A 250 -3.38 10.77 37.81
CA LYS A 250 -2.49 9.89 38.60
C LYS A 250 -2.89 9.73 40.07
N ALA A 251 -3.44 10.78 40.69
CA ALA A 251 -3.92 10.73 42.07
C ALA A 251 -5.09 9.74 42.25
N ILE A 252 -6.03 9.72 41.30
CA ILE A 252 -7.17 8.78 41.31
C ILE A 252 -6.69 7.37 40.98
N GLU A 253 -5.83 7.23 39.96
CA GLU A 253 -5.22 5.95 39.59
C GLU A 253 -4.47 5.32 40.77
N THR A 254 -3.64 6.10 41.47
CA THR A 254 -2.90 5.65 42.66
C THR A 254 -3.86 5.25 43.80
N ALA A 255 -4.93 6.02 44.01
CA ALA A 255 -5.92 5.72 45.04
C ALA A 255 -6.69 4.42 44.75
N ILE A 256 -7.01 4.13 43.48
CA ILE A 256 -7.61 2.86 43.07
C ILE A 256 -6.62 1.71 43.26
N ASN A 257 -5.37 1.86 42.80
CA ASN A 257 -4.35 0.82 42.93
C ASN A 257 -4.01 0.49 44.39
N ARG A 258 -4.21 1.44 45.31
CA ARG A 258 -4.06 1.25 46.77
C ARG A 258 -5.35 0.81 47.47
N ASN A 259 -6.40 0.47 46.73
CA ASN A 259 -7.73 0.13 47.27
C ASN A 259 -8.37 1.21 48.17
N ALA A 260 -7.90 2.47 48.09
CA ALA A 260 -8.48 3.59 48.82
C ALA A 260 -9.81 4.09 48.21
N ILE A 261 -10.05 3.76 46.94
CA ILE A 261 -11.28 4.07 46.21
C ILE A 261 -11.72 2.80 45.46
N ARG A 262 -13.02 2.45 45.55
CA ARG A 262 -13.59 1.34 44.77
C ARG A 262 -13.58 1.70 43.28
N ARG A 263 -13.20 0.76 42.41
CA ARG A 263 -13.15 0.96 40.95
C ARG A 263 -14.49 1.45 40.39
N ASP A 264 -15.61 0.94 40.90
CA ASP A 264 -16.97 1.34 40.50
C ASP A 264 -17.31 2.81 40.81
N SER A 265 -16.53 3.46 41.68
CA SER A 265 -16.70 4.88 42.01
C SER A 265 -15.99 5.80 41.01
N LEU A 266 -15.12 5.25 40.15
CA LEU A 266 -14.32 6.01 39.17
C LEU A 266 -15.20 6.87 38.26
N ALA A 267 -16.22 6.26 37.63
CA ALA A 267 -17.14 6.95 36.73
C ALA A 267 -17.81 8.16 37.42
N ARG A 268 -18.21 8.01 38.69
CA ARG A 268 -18.83 9.11 39.44
C ARG A 268 -17.85 10.23 39.76
N LEU A 269 -16.60 9.89 40.08
CA LEU A 269 -15.55 10.85 40.44
C LEU A 269 -15.07 11.66 39.22
N LEU A 270 -14.90 11.01 38.08
CA LEU A 270 -14.48 11.66 36.85
C LEU A 270 -15.57 12.58 36.31
N ALA A 271 -16.84 12.19 36.37
CA ALA A 271 -17.97 13.02 35.95
C ALA A 271 -18.03 14.35 36.73
N LYS A 272 -17.78 14.33 38.05
CA LYS A 272 -17.73 15.56 38.88
C LYS A 272 -16.60 16.52 38.49
N LYS A 273 -15.59 16.04 37.77
CA LYS A 273 -14.41 16.81 37.35
C LYS A 273 -14.24 16.79 35.83
N ALA A 274 -15.32 16.61 35.07
CA ALA A 274 -15.25 16.39 33.62
C ALA A 274 -14.48 17.47 32.85
N ASP A 275 -14.49 18.72 33.31
CA ASP A 275 -13.71 19.83 32.73
C ASP A 275 -12.20 19.71 32.92
N LYS A 276 -11.75 18.94 33.91
CA LYS A 276 -10.35 18.77 34.29
C LYS A 276 -9.78 17.41 33.91
N VAL A 277 -10.62 16.49 33.43
CA VAL A 277 -10.22 15.17 32.98
C VAL A 277 -9.88 15.26 31.50
N SER A 278 -8.62 15.02 31.15
CA SER A 278 -8.15 15.13 29.78
C SER A 278 -8.50 13.91 28.94
N ILE A 279 -8.71 14.15 27.65
CA ILE A 279 -8.87 13.13 26.62
C ILE A 279 -7.64 13.15 25.74
N GLU A 280 -6.97 12.00 25.65
CA GLU A 280 -5.91 11.79 24.67
C GLU A 280 -6.55 11.43 23.33
N ARG A 281 -6.06 12.04 22.24
CA ARG A 281 -6.61 11.89 20.90
C ARG A 281 -5.66 11.14 19.98
N PHE A 282 -6.22 10.33 19.09
CA PHE A 282 -5.48 9.49 18.15
C PHE A 282 -6.08 9.63 16.76
N ALA A 283 -5.29 9.38 15.72
CA ALA A 283 -5.78 9.27 14.35
C ALA A 283 -5.20 8.02 13.71
N GLY A 284 -6.01 7.35 12.90
CA GLY A 284 -5.65 6.10 12.26
C GLY A 284 -5.32 6.27 10.78
N SER A 285 -4.42 5.44 10.28
CA SER A 285 -4.24 5.19 8.85
C SER A 285 -4.43 3.72 8.60
N TRP A 286 -5.33 3.36 7.67
CA TRP A 286 -5.49 1.97 7.28
C TRP A 286 -4.23 1.46 6.60
N SER A 287 -3.70 0.38 7.16
CA SER A 287 -2.42 -0.20 6.74
C SER A 287 -2.50 -1.72 6.63
N ASN A 288 -3.70 -2.28 6.69
CA ASN A 288 -3.91 -3.70 6.44
C ASN A 288 -3.68 -4.05 4.96
N LEU A 289 -3.46 -5.34 4.67
CA LEU A 289 -3.12 -5.80 3.32
C LEU A 289 -4.23 -5.52 2.30
N ASP A 290 -5.49 -5.69 2.70
CA ASP A 290 -6.66 -5.47 1.83
C ASP A 290 -6.76 -3.99 1.41
N HIS A 291 -6.57 -3.07 2.35
CA HIS A 291 -6.60 -1.64 2.07
C HIS A 291 -5.44 -1.22 1.15
N THR A 292 -4.23 -1.67 1.47
CA THR A 292 -3.04 -1.28 0.71
C THR A 292 -3.04 -1.84 -0.71
N SER A 293 -3.51 -3.07 -0.91
CA SER A 293 -3.66 -3.67 -2.24
C SER A 293 -4.78 -3.00 -3.05
N LYS A 294 -5.97 -2.79 -2.50
CA LYS A 294 -7.10 -2.10 -3.18
C LYS A 294 -6.82 -0.66 -3.56
N ARG A 295 -6.00 0.05 -2.77
CA ARG A 295 -5.59 1.41 -3.12
C ARG A 295 -4.79 1.48 -4.43
N ASN A 296 -4.07 0.40 -4.76
CA ASN A 296 -3.15 0.34 -5.89
C ASN A 296 -3.69 -0.50 -7.06
N ILE A 297 -4.80 -1.22 -6.86
CA ILE A 297 -5.41 -2.14 -7.83
C ILE A 297 -6.90 -1.82 -7.91
N ALA A 298 -7.41 -1.51 -9.10
CA ALA A 298 -8.85 -1.33 -9.31
C ALA A 298 -9.62 -2.54 -8.74
N GLU A 299 -10.68 -2.30 -7.95
CA GLU A 299 -11.34 -3.26 -7.02
C GLU A 299 -11.62 -4.68 -7.56
N ALA A 300 -11.67 -4.87 -8.88
CA ALA A 300 -11.97 -6.16 -9.51
C ALA A 300 -10.77 -7.10 -9.71
N ALA A 301 -9.53 -6.78 -9.28
CA ALA A 301 -8.34 -7.55 -9.65
C ALA A 301 -7.38 -7.88 -8.49
N SER A 302 -7.85 -8.06 -7.25
CA SER A 302 -7.01 -8.52 -6.13
C SER A 302 -6.83 -10.04 -6.13
N LEU A 303 -5.74 -10.53 -5.54
CA LEU A 303 -5.48 -11.95 -5.24
C LEU A 303 -5.94 -12.36 -3.83
N LYS A 304 -6.67 -11.49 -3.14
CA LYS A 304 -7.26 -11.82 -1.84
C LYS A 304 -8.24 -13.00 -1.96
N GLY A 305 -8.17 -13.93 -1.01
CA GLY A 305 -9.03 -15.10 -0.99
C GLY A 305 -8.64 -16.21 -1.98
N ILE A 306 -7.50 -16.07 -2.65
CA ILE A 306 -6.98 -17.08 -3.59
C ILE A 306 -5.81 -17.82 -2.93
N THR A 307 -5.89 -19.15 -2.90
CA THR A 307 -4.76 -19.99 -2.50
C THR A 307 -3.80 -20.16 -3.67
N ILE A 308 -2.52 -19.85 -3.48
CA ILE A 308 -1.51 -19.83 -4.55
C ILE A 308 -0.33 -20.73 -4.18
N ALA A 309 0.07 -21.60 -5.11
CA ALA A 309 1.32 -22.35 -5.05
C ALA A 309 2.34 -21.73 -5.99
N LEU A 310 3.40 -21.13 -5.45
CA LEU A 310 4.54 -20.60 -6.21
C LEU A 310 5.68 -21.63 -6.19
N VAL A 311 5.92 -22.25 -7.33
CA VAL A 311 6.98 -23.24 -7.54
C VAL A 311 8.20 -22.55 -8.14
N GLY A 312 9.31 -22.58 -7.42
CA GLY A 312 10.53 -21.84 -7.73
C GLY A 312 10.55 -20.49 -7.01
N GLY A 313 11.39 -20.40 -5.99
CA GLY A 313 11.70 -19.20 -5.21
C GLY A 313 13.02 -18.55 -5.65
N GLY A 314 13.43 -18.77 -6.90
CA GLY A 314 14.63 -18.18 -7.50
C GLY A 314 14.47 -16.71 -7.90
N THR A 315 15.22 -16.25 -8.91
CA THR A 315 15.28 -14.82 -9.27
C THR A 315 13.93 -14.26 -9.71
N ILE A 316 13.17 -15.00 -10.53
CA ILE A 316 11.81 -14.63 -10.92
C ILE A 316 10.86 -14.78 -9.72
N GLY A 317 10.88 -15.97 -9.12
CA GLY A 317 9.99 -16.35 -8.02
C GLY A 317 10.06 -15.42 -6.81
N GLY A 318 11.25 -14.98 -6.41
CA GLY A 318 11.43 -14.06 -5.29
C GLY A 318 10.70 -12.73 -5.51
N TYR A 319 10.95 -12.05 -6.64
CA TYR A 319 10.23 -10.81 -6.96
C TYR A 319 8.74 -11.05 -7.18
N LEU A 320 8.36 -12.16 -7.82
CA LEU A 320 6.97 -12.52 -8.06
C LEU A 320 6.22 -12.73 -6.74
N ALA A 321 6.79 -13.44 -5.76
CA ALA A 321 6.19 -13.64 -4.45
C ALA A 321 5.84 -12.31 -3.77
N ARG A 322 6.74 -11.31 -3.87
CA ARG A 322 6.48 -9.96 -3.38
C ARG A 322 5.35 -9.26 -4.13
N LEU A 323 5.33 -9.34 -5.47
CA LEU A 323 4.25 -8.76 -6.27
C LEU A 323 2.89 -9.40 -5.98
N LEU A 324 2.86 -10.72 -5.76
CA LEU A 324 1.64 -11.45 -5.39
C LEU A 324 1.10 -10.96 -4.03
N VAL A 325 1.97 -10.81 -3.03
CA VAL A 325 1.62 -10.24 -1.71
C VAL A 325 1.09 -8.82 -1.87
N GLN A 326 1.78 -7.95 -2.62
CA GLN A 326 1.31 -6.58 -2.90
C GLN A 326 -0.03 -6.55 -3.64
N SER A 327 -0.39 -7.65 -4.30
CA SER A 327 -1.65 -7.83 -4.97
C SER A 327 -2.75 -8.49 -4.11
N GLY A 328 -2.44 -8.83 -2.86
CA GLY A 328 -3.39 -9.37 -1.88
C GLY A 328 -3.23 -10.86 -1.56
N ALA A 329 -2.30 -11.57 -2.20
CA ALA A 329 -2.02 -12.97 -1.87
C ALA A 329 -1.46 -13.10 -0.44
N GLY A 330 -1.82 -14.17 0.25
CA GLY A 330 -1.42 -14.35 1.65
C GLY A 330 -2.29 -13.58 2.65
N GLY A 331 -3.28 -12.78 2.22
CA GLY A 331 -4.15 -12.01 3.13
C GLY A 331 -5.13 -12.91 3.91
N ASP A 332 -6.24 -13.26 3.27
CA ASP A 332 -7.25 -14.15 3.85
C ASP A 332 -6.89 -15.63 3.65
N GLU A 333 -6.20 -15.92 2.56
CA GLU A 333 -5.83 -17.26 2.14
C GLU A 333 -4.32 -17.39 1.94
N GLN A 334 -3.84 -18.63 1.95
CA GLN A 334 -2.42 -18.97 2.00
C GLN A 334 -1.69 -18.80 0.66
N LEU A 335 -0.49 -18.20 0.72
CA LEU A 335 0.53 -18.30 -0.33
C LEU A 335 1.58 -19.35 0.08
N SER A 336 1.77 -20.37 -0.73
CA SER A 336 2.74 -21.45 -0.51
C SER A 336 3.90 -21.30 -1.48
N ILE A 337 5.14 -21.35 -0.99
CA ILE A 337 6.37 -21.21 -1.78
C ILE A 337 7.15 -22.52 -1.70
N PHE A 338 7.53 -23.07 -2.86
CA PHE A 338 8.26 -24.33 -2.98
C PHE A 338 9.61 -24.07 -3.66
N ASP A 339 10.72 -24.29 -2.96
CA ASP A 339 12.06 -24.21 -3.53
C ASP A 339 13.03 -25.05 -2.71
N SER A 340 13.64 -26.07 -3.32
CA SER A 340 14.52 -27.01 -2.64
C SER A 340 15.97 -26.54 -2.52
N GLN A 341 16.29 -25.31 -2.93
CA GLN A 341 17.65 -24.79 -2.96
C GLN A 341 17.91 -23.79 -1.83
N ALA A 342 19.17 -23.69 -1.43
CA ALA A 342 19.66 -22.57 -0.63
C ALA A 342 20.05 -21.36 -1.52
N LEU A 343 20.07 -20.16 -0.95
CA LEU A 343 20.57 -18.98 -1.64
C LEU A 343 22.10 -19.02 -1.73
N SER A 344 22.64 -19.03 -2.95
CA SER A 344 24.08 -18.85 -3.20
C SER A 344 24.46 -17.39 -3.46
N GLU A 345 25.74 -17.07 -3.26
CA GLU A 345 26.35 -15.75 -3.46
C GLU A 345 26.10 -15.21 -4.87
N GLY A 346 26.21 -16.09 -5.88
CA GLY A 346 26.00 -15.75 -7.29
C GLY A 346 24.56 -15.34 -7.63
N ASN A 347 23.60 -15.53 -6.72
CA ASN A 347 22.20 -15.12 -6.93
C ASN A 347 21.91 -13.71 -6.40
N ILE A 348 22.71 -13.16 -5.48
CA ILE A 348 22.41 -11.90 -4.79
C ILE A 348 22.17 -10.74 -5.75
N GLY A 349 22.91 -10.67 -6.86
CA GLY A 349 22.79 -9.57 -7.83
C GLY A 349 21.46 -9.49 -8.58
N ARG A 350 20.60 -10.52 -8.48
CA ARG A 350 19.33 -10.61 -9.23
C ARG A 350 18.20 -11.31 -8.47
N HIS A 351 18.35 -11.45 -7.15
CA HIS A 351 17.37 -12.11 -6.29
C HIS A 351 16.77 -11.12 -5.30
N LEU A 352 15.51 -11.35 -4.86
CA LEU A 352 14.87 -10.50 -3.85
C LEU A 352 15.60 -10.57 -2.50
N LEU A 353 15.95 -11.78 -2.07
CA LEU A 353 16.74 -12.02 -0.85
C LEU A 353 18.15 -11.43 -0.97
N GLY A 354 18.59 -10.75 0.09
CA GLY A 354 19.92 -10.14 0.19
C GLY A 354 20.96 -11.01 0.89
N PHE A 355 22.10 -10.37 1.22
CA PHE A 355 23.30 -11.01 1.78
C PHE A 355 23.05 -11.80 3.07
N GLU A 356 22.08 -11.38 3.90
CA GLU A 356 21.76 -12.04 5.18
C GLU A 356 21.20 -13.46 5.04
N TYR A 357 20.81 -13.86 3.82
CA TYR A 357 20.18 -15.15 3.53
C TYR A 357 21.11 -16.15 2.82
N ILE A 358 22.38 -15.80 2.58
CA ILE A 358 23.35 -16.72 1.94
C ILE A 358 23.45 -18.02 2.74
N GLY A 359 23.39 -19.15 2.04
CA GLY A 359 23.42 -20.50 2.61
C GLY A 359 22.11 -20.96 3.26
N LYS A 360 21.07 -20.10 3.32
CA LYS A 360 19.77 -20.45 3.90
C LYS A 360 18.80 -20.96 2.83
N PRO A 361 17.85 -21.86 3.17
CA PRO A 361 16.82 -22.31 2.23
C PRO A 361 15.99 -21.15 1.68
N LYS A 362 15.78 -21.12 0.36
CA LYS A 362 15.13 -20.00 -0.34
C LYS A 362 13.67 -19.86 0.05
N ALA A 363 12.89 -20.94 0.10
CA ALA A 363 11.46 -20.85 0.41
C ALA A 363 11.24 -20.32 1.84
N THR A 364 11.94 -20.89 2.83
CA THR A 364 11.88 -20.42 4.22
C THR A 364 12.39 -18.97 4.37
N SER A 365 13.43 -18.59 3.62
CA SER A 365 13.94 -17.21 3.65
C SER A 365 12.96 -16.21 3.02
N LEU A 366 12.30 -16.57 1.92
CA LEU A 366 11.26 -15.75 1.29
C LEU A 366 10.06 -15.57 2.21
N LYS A 367 9.61 -16.63 2.90
CA LYS A 367 8.58 -16.52 3.95
C LYS A 367 8.96 -15.46 4.98
N THR A 368 10.17 -15.54 5.52
CA THR A 368 10.66 -14.59 6.53
C THR A 368 10.65 -13.16 5.99
N GLU A 369 11.16 -12.94 4.78
CA GLU A 369 11.23 -11.61 4.16
C GLU A 369 9.84 -11.03 3.82
N LEU A 370 8.89 -11.85 3.39
CA LEU A 370 7.53 -11.42 3.06
C LEU A 370 6.69 -11.15 4.32
N GLU A 371 6.87 -11.95 5.39
CA GLU A 371 6.24 -11.68 6.68
C GLU A 371 6.82 -10.42 7.34
N ARG A 372 8.12 -10.16 7.17
CA ARG A 372 8.75 -8.88 7.56
C ARG A 372 8.18 -7.70 6.78
N TYR A 373 7.89 -7.91 5.49
CA TYR A 373 7.32 -6.86 4.66
C TYR A 373 5.91 -6.45 5.08
N HIS A 374 5.04 -7.44 5.30
CA HIS A 374 3.68 -7.19 5.69
C HIS A 374 3.19 -8.25 6.69
N PRO A 375 3.17 -7.97 8.00
CA PRO A 375 3.02 -9.00 9.03
C PRO A 375 1.68 -9.76 9.05
N GLN A 376 0.66 -9.26 8.36
CA GLN A 376 -0.62 -9.97 8.23
C GLN A 376 -0.59 -11.12 7.21
N VAL A 377 0.44 -11.21 6.35
CA VAL A 377 0.49 -12.28 5.34
C VAL A 377 0.66 -13.67 5.95
N SER A 378 0.04 -14.66 5.33
CA SER A 378 0.09 -16.07 5.68
C SER A 378 0.85 -16.84 4.61
N ILE A 379 2.14 -17.10 4.88
CA ILE A 379 3.04 -17.79 3.96
C ILE A 379 3.39 -19.18 4.49
N LYS A 380 3.32 -20.21 3.65
CA LYS A 380 3.98 -21.50 3.89
C LYS A 380 5.20 -21.64 3.00
N ALA A 381 6.27 -22.18 3.57
CA ALA A 381 7.49 -22.50 2.86
C ALA A 381 7.67 -24.01 2.85
N PHE A 382 8.10 -24.53 1.72
CA PHE A 382 8.46 -25.92 1.49
C PHE A 382 9.86 -25.93 0.86
N ASP A 383 10.83 -26.44 1.62
CA ASP A 383 12.23 -26.53 1.20
C ASP A 383 12.52 -27.88 0.50
N GLU A 384 11.46 -28.61 0.12
CA GLU A 384 11.49 -29.87 -0.61
C GLU A 384 11.29 -29.70 -2.12
N ASN A 385 11.52 -30.77 -2.89
CA ASN A 385 11.20 -30.79 -4.32
C ASN A 385 9.69 -30.65 -4.51
N ALA A 386 9.27 -29.68 -5.34
CA ALA A 386 7.86 -29.41 -5.61
C ALA A 386 7.09 -30.64 -6.13
N LEU A 387 7.74 -31.53 -6.87
CA LEU A 387 7.11 -32.75 -7.37
C LEU A 387 6.80 -33.77 -6.26
N ASP A 388 7.47 -33.69 -5.11
CA ASP A 388 7.13 -34.53 -3.95
C ASP A 388 5.97 -33.92 -3.14
N CYS A 389 5.63 -32.66 -3.39
CA CYS A 389 4.56 -31.92 -2.72
C CYS A 389 3.33 -31.66 -3.62
N TRP A 390 3.07 -32.56 -4.59
CA TRP A 390 1.98 -32.33 -5.57
C TRP A 390 0.62 -32.08 -4.93
N LEU A 391 0.27 -32.84 -3.88
CA LEU A 391 -1.03 -32.67 -3.22
C LEU A 391 -1.18 -31.28 -2.61
N GLN A 392 -0.11 -30.73 -2.04
CA GLN A 392 -0.09 -29.37 -1.50
C GLN A 392 -0.23 -28.32 -2.62
N ILE A 393 0.41 -28.55 -3.76
CA ILE A 393 0.38 -27.66 -4.93
C ILE A 393 -0.99 -27.69 -5.62
N ALA A 394 -1.53 -28.89 -5.89
CA ALA A 394 -2.77 -29.09 -6.64
C ALA A 394 -4.02 -28.67 -5.85
N ASN A 395 -3.92 -28.58 -4.53
CA ASN A 395 -4.98 -28.07 -3.65
C ASN A 395 -5.00 -26.54 -3.53
N CYS A 396 -4.13 -25.82 -4.23
CA CYS A 396 -4.25 -24.37 -4.42
C CYS A 396 -5.14 -24.04 -5.62
N ASP A 397 -5.74 -22.84 -5.66
CA ASP A 397 -6.55 -22.38 -6.79
C ASP A 397 -5.70 -22.10 -8.04
N LEU A 398 -4.53 -21.50 -7.82
CA LEU A 398 -3.57 -21.10 -8.86
C LEU A 398 -2.19 -21.70 -8.58
N ILE A 399 -1.64 -22.40 -9.56
CA ILE A 399 -0.26 -22.85 -9.57
C ILE A 399 0.55 -21.89 -10.44
N ILE A 400 1.65 -21.37 -9.90
CA ILE A 400 2.59 -20.51 -10.60
C ILE A 400 3.94 -21.20 -10.62
N ASP A 401 4.43 -21.49 -11.82
CA ASP A 401 5.76 -22.01 -12.05
C ASP A 401 6.69 -20.88 -12.48
N ALA A 402 7.62 -20.53 -11.59
CA ALA A 402 8.67 -19.55 -11.78
C ALA A 402 10.07 -20.17 -11.74
N THR A 403 10.17 -21.49 -11.98
CA THR A 403 11.46 -22.20 -12.03
C THR A 403 12.26 -21.84 -13.28
N GLY A 404 11.57 -21.63 -14.40
CA GLY A 404 12.19 -21.49 -15.72
C GLY A 404 12.94 -22.74 -16.19
N GLU A 405 12.74 -23.88 -15.53
CA GLU A 405 13.42 -25.14 -15.84
C GLU A 405 12.47 -26.05 -16.63
N TRP A 406 12.96 -26.53 -17.78
CA TRP A 406 12.14 -27.24 -18.76
C TRP A 406 11.49 -28.52 -18.22
N ASN A 407 12.21 -29.29 -17.42
CA ASN A 407 11.72 -30.56 -16.90
C ASN A 407 10.66 -30.34 -15.82
N VAL A 408 10.84 -29.35 -14.94
CA VAL A 408 9.83 -28.94 -13.96
C VAL A 408 8.60 -28.39 -14.67
N GLN A 409 8.76 -27.48 -15.64
CA GLN A 409 7.65 -26.97 -16.46
C GLN A 409 6.87 -28.09 -17.14
N SER A 410 7.57 -29.05 -17.74
CA SER A 410 6.96 -30.20 -18.40
C SER A 410 6.21 -31.11 -17.41
N ALA A 411 6.81 -31.40 -16.25
CA ALA A 411 6.22 -32.27 -15.23
C ALA A 411 4.99 -31.63 -14.57
N LEU A 412 5.05 -30.34 -14.23
CA LEU A 412 3.90 -29.60 -13.71
C LEU A 412 2.79 -29.53 -14.75
N ASN A 413 3.11 -29.30 -16.02
CA ASN A 413 2.13 -29.33 -17.10
C ASN A 413 1.45 -30.70 -17.21
N GLU A 414 2.22 -31.80 -17.18
CA GLU A 414 1.66 -33.15 -17.28
C GLU A 414 0.74 -33.48 -16.10
N ARG A 415 1.18 -33.19 -14.87
CA ARG A 415 0.37 -33.43 -13.66
C ARG A 415 -0.86 -32.55 -13.62
N PHE A 416 -0.73 -31.29 -14.02
CA PHE A 416 -1.86 -30.40 -14.17
C PHE A 416 -2.83 -30.95 -15.22
N LEU A 417 -2.42 -31.44 -16.39
CA LEU A 417 -3.40 -31.95 -17.36
C LEU A 417 -4.07 -33.27 -16.91
N SER A 418 -3.31 -34.18 -16.30
CA SER A 418 -3.78 -35.51 -15.93
C SER A 418 -4.65 -35.53 -14.67
N ASP A 419 -4.43 -34.61 -13.73
CA ASP A 419 -5.12 -34.58 -12.44
C ASP A 419 -6.10 -33.41 -12.32
N ARG A 420 -7.38 -33.72 -12.55
CA ARG A 420 -8.52 -32.79 -12.42
C ARG A 420 -9.30 -32.98 -11.12
N SER A 421 -8.83 -33.85 -10.22
CA SER A 421 -9.53 -34.19 -8.97
C SER A 421 -9.33 -33.14 -7.86
N HIS A 422 -8.44 -32.18 -8.08
CA HIS A 422 -8.04 -31.18 -7.10
C HIS A 422 -8.49 -29.75 -7.46
N ARG A 423 -8.26 -28.81 -6.54
CA ARG A 423 -8.74 -27.42 -6.59
C ARG A 423 -8.16 -26.61 -7.75
N ALA A 424 -6.93 -26.88 -8.19
CA ALA A 424 -6.23 -26.05 -9.15
C ALA A 424 -6.99 -25.85 -10.47
N GLN A 425 -7.27 -24.58 -10.78
CA GLN A 425 -8.01 -24.16 -11.98
C GLN A 425 -7.09 -23.58 -13.05
N ALA A 426 -5.88 -23.16 -12.66
CA ALA A 426 -4.94 -22.48 -13.53
C ALA A 426 -3.49 -22.88 -13.23
N LEU A 427 -2.71 -23.03 -14.29
CA LEU A 427 -1.26 -23.18 -14.25
C LEU A 427 -0.61 -22.05 -15.05
N LEU A 428 0.16 -21.21 -14.38
CA LEU A 428 0.87 -20.08 -14.96
C LEU A 428 2.38 -20.35 -14.96
N HIS A 429 2.97 -20.53 -16.12
CA HIS A 429 4.43 -20.59 -16.26
C HIS A 429 5.00 -19.20 -16.52
N THR A 430 6.20 -18.93 -16.01
CA THR A 430 6.98 -17.74 -16.35
C THR A 430 8.46 -18.05 -16.45
N TRP A 431 9.15 -17.48 -17.43
CA TRP A 431 10.56 -17.74 -17.66
C TRP A 431 11.26 -16.63 -18.46
N ILE A 432 12.59 -16.65 -18.40
CA ILE A 432 13.48 -15.76 -19.15
C ILE A 432 14.02 -16.52 -20.36
N PHE A 433 14.02 -15.87 -21.53
CA PHE A 433 14.65 -16.34 -22.75
C PHE A 433 16.04 -15.76 -22.91
N MET A 434 16.96 -16.56 -23.46
CA MET A 434 18.19 -16.13 -24.13
C MET A 434 19.00 -15.06 -23.37
N ASN A 435 19.74 -15.41 -22.33
CA ASN A 435 20.57 -14.45 -21.57
C ASN A 435 19.84 -13.14 -21.16
N GLY A 436 18.52 -13.19 -20.98
CA GLY A 436 17.73 -12.00 -20.67
C GLY A 436 17.28 -11.19 -21.89
N ALA A 437 17.23 -11.77 -23.09
CA ALA A 437 16.75 -11.05 -24.27
C ALA A 437 15.25 -10.76 -24.22
N GLY A 438 14.47 -11.67 -23.64
CA GLY A 438 13.03 -11.52 -23.50
C GLY A 438 12.50 -12.38 -22.37
N VAL A 439 11.25 -12.16 -21.99
CA VAL A 439 10.54 -12.92 -20.97
C VAL A 439 9.17 -13.31 -21.45
N GLN A 440 8.65 -14.43 -20.97
CA GLN A 440 7.30 -14.87 -21.25
C GLN A 440 6.57 -15.33 -20.00
N SER A 441 5.25 -15.14 -20.01
CA SER A 441 4.33 -15.87 -19.15
C SER A 441 3.30 -16.62 -19.99
N PHE A 442 2.94 -17.82 -19.57
CA PHE A 442 1.95 -18.66 -20.21
C PHE A 442 0.92 -19.22 -19.23
N LEU A 443 -0.35 -18.87 -19.41
CA LEU A 443 -1.48 -19.30 -18.58
C LEU A 443 -2.27 -20.42 -19.25
N ASN A 444 -2.27 -21.60 -18.64
CA ASN A 444 -3.07 -22.75 -19.04
C ASN A 444 -4.28 -22.91 -18.10
N LEU A 445 -5.50 -22.89 -18.65
CA LEU A 445 -6.76 -23.10 -17.92
C LEU A 445 -7.44 -24.45 -18.18
N ARG A 446 -6.80 -25.33 -18.97
CA ARG A 446 -7.42 -26.59 -19.45
C ARG A 446 -8.72 -26.36 -20.23
N ASP A 447 -8.85 -25.23 -20.92
CA ASP A 447 -10.03 -24.78 -21.68
C ASP A 447 -9.95 -25.12 -23.19
N GLY A 448 -9.22 -26.18 -23.54
CA GLY A 448 -9.04 -26.63 -24.93
C GLY A 448 -7.99 -25.86 -25.75
N HIS A 449 -7.41 -24.79 -25.19
CA HIS A 449 -6.27 -24.10 -25.78
C HIS A 449 -4.95 -24.87 -25.59
N ALA A 450 -3.83 -24.28 -26.03
CA ALA A 450 -2.51 -24.85 -25.85
C ALA A 450 -2.21 -25.22 -24.40
N CYS A 451 -1.40 -26.26 -24.21
CA CYS A 451 -0.65 -26.50 -22.98
C CYS A 451 0.82 -26.05 -23.16
N PHE A 452 1.66 -26.16 -22.14
CA PHE A 452 3.07 -25.75 -22.23
C PHE A 452 3.81 -26.47 -23.37
N ARG A 453 3.62 -27.78 -23.51
CA ARG A 453 4.21 -28.61 -24.59
C ARG A 453 3.65 -28.32 -25.98
N CYS A 454 2.60 -27.52 -26.13
CA CYS A 454 2.17 -27.00 -27.43
C CYS A 454 3.02 -25.80 -27.89
N LEU A 455 3.72 -25.12 -26.98
CA LEU A 455 4.64 -24.03 -27.32
C LEU A 455 5.97 -24.57 -27.86
N LYS A 456 6.37 -25.76 -27.38
CA LYS A 456 7.57 -26.47 -27.81
C LYS A 456 7.35 -27.98 -27.60
N THR A 457 7.28 -28.74 -28.69
CA THR A 457 6.87 -30.16 -28.65
C THR A 457 8.00 -31.10 -28.27
N SER A 458 9.24 -30.82 -28.68
CA SER A 458 10.46 -31.52 -28.28
C SER A 458 11.47 -30.55 -27.69
N PHE A 459 12.39 -31.04 -26.85
CA PHE A 459 13.37 -30.20 -26.16
C PHE A 459 14.36 -29.53 -27.12
N ASP A 460 14.74 -30.23 -28.18
CA ASP A 460 15.65 -29.80 -29.25
C ASP A 460 14.94 -29.04 -30.40
N GLY A 461 13.61 -29.03 -30.40
CA GLY A 461 12.81 -28.35 -31.40
C GLY A 461 12.71 -26.83 -31.19
N PRO A 462 12.26 -26.08 -32.21
CA PRO A 462 12.07 -24.65 -32.11
C PRO A 462 10.87 -24.29 -31.22
N TRP A 463 10.91 -23.13 -30.59
CA TRP A 463 9.72 -22.54 -29.97
C TRP A 463 8.74 -22.08 -31.06
N ARG A 464 7.44 -22.29 -30.85
CA ARG A 464 6.38 -21.76 -31.73
C ARG A 464 6.25 -20.24 -31.63
N TYR A 465 6.61 -19.68 -30.48
CA TYR A 465 6.55 -18.25 -30.17
C TYR A 465 7.83 -17.80 -29.46
N PRO A 466 8.98 -17.76 -30.16
CA PRO A 466 10.25 -17.41 -29.52
C PRO A 466 10.28 -15.94 -29.11
N ALA A 467 10.86 -15.63 -27.94
CA ALA A 467 11.08 -14.27 -27.46
C ALA A 467 12.49 -13.73 -27.77
N GLY A 468 13.24 -14.40 -28.63
CA GLY A 468 14.59 -14.04 -29.08
C GLY A 468 15.00 -14.86 -30.32
N ASP A 469 16.22 -14.69 -30.79
CA ASP A 469 16.77 -15.53 -31.87
C ASP A 469 17.45 -16.79 -31.32
N GLU A 470 16.77 -17.93 -31.45
CA GLU A 470 17.24 -19.25 -30.97
C GLU A 470 18.53 -19.73 -31.67
N ARG A 471 18.96 -19.06 -32.76
CA ARG A 471 20.22 -19.36 -33.45
C ARG A 471 21.44 -18.74 -32.77
N GLN A 472 21.24 -17.74 -31.92
CA GLN A 472 22.33 -17.12 -31.18
C GLN A 472 22.81 -18.08 -30.09
N GLU A 473 24.13 -18.21 -29.94
CA GLU A 473 24.68 -19.01 -28.85
C GLU A 473 24.33 -18.39 -27.49
N LEU A 474 23.97 -19.25 -26.55
CA LEU A 474 23.83 -18.83 -25.16
C LEU A 474 25.22 -18.51 -24.61
N ASN A 475 25.37 -17.32 -24.07
CA ASN A 475 26.55 -17.01 -23.28
C ASN A 475 26.45 -17.85 -22.00
N LEU A 476 27.29 -18.89 -21.88
CA LEU A 476 27.40 -19.74 -20.71
C LEU A 476 28.67 -19.36 -19.96
N GLN A 477 28.53 -19.07 -18.67
CA GLN A 477 29.64 -18.71 -17.80
C GLN A 477 29.91 -19.84 -16.82
N PRO A 478 31.18 -20.19 -16.53
CA PRO A 478 31.50 -21.17 -15.51
C PRO A 478 31.07 -20.65 -14.13
N ALA A 479 30.43 -21.50 -13.33
CA ALA A 479 30.14 -21.21 -11.92
C ALA A 479 31.38 -21.53 -11.07
N SER A 480 31.64 -20.69 -10.06
CA SER A 480 32.78 -20.85 -9.15
C SER A 480 32.54 -21.92 -8.07
N CYS A 481 31.28 -22.18 -7.73
CA CYS A 481 30.85 -23.36 -6.98
C CYS A 481 30.60 -24.50 -7.98
N GLY A 482 30.74 -25.77 -7.57
CA GLY A 482 30.62 -26.96 -8.44
C GLY A 482 29.28 -27.18 -9.18
N ASP A 483 28.45 -26.13 -9.32
CA ASP A 483 27.15 -26.05 -9.99
C ASP A 483 27.24 -25.95 -11.54
N GLY A 484 28.41 -26.20 -12.14
CA GLY A 484 28.57 -26.24 -13.59
C GLY A 484 28.63 -24.86 -14.25
N SER A 485 27.74 -24.56 -15.20
CA SER A 485 27.70 -23.29 -15.94
C SER A 485 26.34 -22.60 -15.79
N TYR A 486 26.32 -21.27 -15.82
CA TYR A 486 25.09 -20.47 -15.73
C TYR A 486 24.95 -19.51 -16.92
N VAL A 487 23.70 -19.13 -17.19
CA VAL A 487 23.35 -18.13 -18.20
C VAL A 487 23.23 -16.78 -17.49
N PRO A 488 24.17 -15.83 -17.66
CA PRO A 488 24.06 -14.50 -17.07
C PRO A 488 22.87 -13.75 -17.68
N PHE A 489 22.13 -13.06 -16.81
CA PHE A 489 21.12 -12.06 -17.12
C PHE A 489 20.98 -11.13 -15.90
N SER A 490 20.51 -9.92 -16.13
CA SER A 490 20.34 -8.89 -15.10
C SER A 490 19.00 -8.99 -14.36
N ALA A 491 18.89 -8.24 -13.26
CA ALA A 491 17.72 -8.28 -12.37
C ALA A 491 16.43 -7.79 -13.04
N ASP A 492 16.52 -6.85 -13.98
CA ASP A 492 15.41 -6.34 -14.78
C ASP A 492 14.69 -7.45 -15.56
N ALA A 493 15.41 -8.40 -16.17
CA ALA A 493 14.78 -9.56 -16.81
C ALA A 493 13.94 -10.37 -15.81
N SER A 494 14.46 -10.58 -14.58
CA SER A 494 13.72 -11.30 -13.53
C SER A 494 12.48 -10.54 -13.07
N MET A 495 12.60 -9.21 -12.89
CA MET A 495 11.49 -8.35 -12.50
C MET A 495 10.43 -8.23 -13.61
N MET A 496 10.84 -8.18 -14.88
CA MET A 496 9.91 -8.15 -16.01
C MET A 496 9.15 -9.48 -16.13
N ALA A 497 9.82 -10.62 -15.95
CA ALA A 497 9.17 -11.93 -15.90
C ALA A 497 8.16 -12.02 -14.74
N ALA A 498 8.55 -11.57 -13.54
CA ALA A 498 7.66 -11.49 -12.39
C ALA A 498 6.47 -10.55 -12.65
N SER A 499 6.70 -9.39 -13.26
CA SER A 499 5.65 -8.41 -13.57
C SER A 499 4.62 -8.95 -14.55
N VAL A 500 5.06 -9.57 -15.65
CA VAL A 500 4.14 -10.12 -16.67
C VAL A 500 3.35 -11.31 -16.12
N ALA A 501 3.97 -12.15 -15.28
CA ALA A 501 3.29 -13.23 -14.57
C ALA A 501 2.26 -12.70 -13.57
N ASN A 502 2.62 -11.72 -12.73
CA ASN A 502 1.68 -11.09 -11.79
C ASN A 502 0.47 -10.50 -12.55
N ARG A 503 0.70 -9.80 -13.67
CA ARG A 503 -0.39 -9.28 -14.50
C ARG A 503 -1.29 -10.41 -15.02
N ALA A 504 -0.75 -11.55 -15.44
CA ALA A 504 -1.55 -12.70 -15.86
C ALA A 504 -2.38 -13.30 -14.71
N ALA A 505 -1.81 -13.38 -13.50
CA ALA A 505 -2.53 -13.83 -12.30
C ALA A 505 -3.69 -12.90 -11.93
N LEU A 506 -3.48 -11.57 -11.96
CA LEU A 506 -4.53 -10.58 -11.67
C LEU A 506 -5.66 -10.62 -12.70
N ASP A 507 -5.32 -10.73 -13.98
CA ASP A 507 -6.31 -10.79 -15.05
C ASP A 507 -7.14 -12.09 -14.96
N TRP A 508 -6.52 -13.20 -14.56
CA TRP A 508 -7.22 -14.45 -14.26
C TRP A 508 -8.15 -14.32 -13.04
N ALA A 509 -7.66 -13.76 -11.93
CA ALA A 509 -8.46 -13.52 -10.72
C ALA A 509 -9.66 -12.61 -10.99
N ALA A 510 -9.52 -11.65 -11.92
CA ALA A 510 -10.59 -10.77 -12.36
C ALA A 510 -11.61 -11.43 -13.32
N GLY A 511 -11.48 -12.73 -13.61
CA GLY A 511 -12.31 -13.45 -14.58
C GLY A 511 -12.10 -13.02 -16.04
N ARG A 512 -11.02 -12.27 -16.33
CA ARG A 512 -10.70 -11.72 -17.67
C ARG A 512 -9.27 -12.05 -18.07
N PRO A 513 -8.91 -13.34 -18.20
CA PRO A 513 -7.52 -13.73 -18.30
C PRO A 513 -6.84 -13.33 -19.63
N GLY A 514 -7.60 -12.88 -20.64
CA GLY A 514 -7.09 -12.31 -21.87
C GLY A 514 -6.19 -13.27 -22.66
N ALA A 515 -5.14 -12.71 -23.26
CA ALA A 515 -4.12 -13.48 -23.97
C ALA A 515 -3.32 -14.38 -23.01
N ARG A 516 -3.23 -15.67 -23.34
CA ARG A 516 -2.58 -16.69 -22.51
C ARG A 516 -1.07 -16.63 -22.54
N LEU A 517 -0.49 -16.33 -23.69
CA LEU A 517 0.94 -16.14 -23.86
C LEU A 517 1.23 -14.64 -23.99
N ARG A 518 2.11 -14.14 -23.14
CA ARG A 518 2.50 -12.74 -23.09
C ARG A 518 4.02 -12.68 -23.13
N THR A 519 4.55 -11.79 -23.96
CA THR A 519 5.99 -11.66 -24.18
C THR A 519 6.40 -10.21 -23.98
N VAL A 520 7.53 -10.00 -23.33
CA VAL A 520 8.17 -8.69 -23.20
C VAL A 520 9.62 -8.83 -23.67
N ALA A 521 10.03 -7.99 -24.62
CA ALA A 521 11.44 -7.86 -24.97
C ALA A 521 12.13 -7.06 -23.86
N VAL A 522 13.22 -7.61 -23.33
CA VAL A 522 14.03 -6.97 -22.29
C VAL A 522 15.20 -6.27 -22.97
N ASP A 523 15.96 -7.01 -23.77
CA ASP A 523 16.95 -6.47 -24.70
C ASP A 523 16.24 -6.11 -26.00
N LEU A 524 16.27 -4.84 -26.41
CA LEU A 524 15.58 -4.37 -27.60
C LEU A 524 16.26 -4.78 -28.91
N GLU A 525 17.53 -5.18 -28.87
CA GLU A 525 18.29 -5.63 -30.04
C GLU A 525 18.16 -7.15 -30.23
N ARG A 526 18.20 -7.91 -29.12
CA ARG A 526 18.17 -9.38 -29.16
C ARG A 526 16.78 -9.97 -28.92
N GLY A 527 15.93 -9.27 -28.20
CA GLY A 527 14.58 -9.68 -27.87
C GLY A 527 13.65 -9.61 -29.08
N ARG A 528 12.67 -10.51 -29.13
CA ARG A 528 11.62 -10.48 -30.15
C ARG A 528 10.30 -10.09 -29.52
N TYR A 529 9.67 -9.05 -30.05
CA TYR A 529 8.30 -8.74 -29.72
C TYR A 529 7.38 -9.84 -30.25
N GLN A 530 6.49 -10.33 -29.38
CA GLN A 530 5.37 -11.16 -29.77
C GLN A 530 4.10 -10.49 -29.26
N LYS A 531 3.15 -10.24 -30.16
CA LYS A 531 1.83 -9.75 -29.77
C LYS A 531 1.21 -10.74 -28.78
N PRO A 532 0.60 -10.28 -27.67
CA PRO A 532 -0.11 -11.18 -26.77
C PRO A 532 -1.12 -12.03 -27.53
N VAL A 533 -1.08 -13.35 -27.31
CA VAL A 533 -1.86 -14.34 -28.07
C VAL A 533 -2.39 -15.43 -27.16
N THR A 534 -3.46 -16.11 -27.59
CA THR A 534 -3.94 -17.36 -26.99
C THR A 534 -3.58 -18.50 -27.95
N PRO A 535 -2.46 -19.22 -27.72
CA PRO A 535 -2.03 -20.26 -28.64
C PRO A 535 -3.04 -21.41 -28.76
N THR A 536 -3.25 -21.88 -29.98
CA THR A 536 -4.08 -23.06 -30.25
C THR A 536 -3.35 -24.35 -29.86
N ALA A 537 -4.10 -25.36 -29.40
CA ALA A 537 -3.53 -26.68 -29.13
C ALA A 537 -3.00 -27.34 -30.41
N LEU A 538 -1.96 -28.17 -30.27
CA LEU A 538 -1.43 -28.97 -31.38
C LEU A 538 -2.07 -30.37 -31.37
N ASN A 539 -2.46 -30.86 -32.55
CA ASN A 539 -3.03 -32.21 -32.73
C ASN A 539 -2.05 -33.31 -32.32
N LYS A 540 -0.75 -33.08 -32.50
CA LYS A 540 0.33 -34.02 -32.15
C LYS A 540 1.08 -33.62 -30.87
N CYS A 541 0.46 -32.82 -29.99
CA CYS A 541 1.10 -32.46 -28.72
C CYS A 541 1.31 -33.71 -27.85
N PRO A 542 2.52 -33.99 -27.35
CA PRO A 542 2.77 -35.18 -26.55
C PRO A 542 2.05 -35.18 -25.19
N ALA A 543 1.60 -34.02 -24.70
CA ALA A 543 0.96 -33.89 -23.38
C ALA A 543 -0.56 -33.83 -23.46
N CYS A 544 -1.13 -32.96 -24.32
CA CYS A 544 -2.59 -32.74 -24.33
C CYS A 544 -3.33 -33.33 -25.55
N ALA A 545 -2.67 -34.06 -26.46
CA ALA A 545 -3.34 -34.58 -27.66
C ALA A 545 -4.49 -35.57 -27.37
N GLY A 546 -4.36 -36.36 -26.31
CA GLY A 546 -5.40 -37.31 -25.87
C GLY A 546 -6.36 -36.76 -24.81
N ASP A 547 -6.30 -35.47 -24.48
CA ASP A 547 -7.17 -34.88 -23.46
C ASP A 547 -8.61 -34.76 -23.98
N SER A 548 -9.56 -35.37 -23.27
CA SER A 548 -10.97 -35.42 -23.63
C SER A 548 -11.67 -34.06 -23.53
N SER A 549 -11.05 -33.05 -22.92
CA SER A 549 -11.58 -31.67 -22.89
C SER A 549 -11.39 -30.90 -24.21
N ARG A 550 -10.96 -31.58 -25.28
CA ARG A 550 -10.81 -31.01 -26.64
C ARG A 550 -12.08 -31.12 -27.50
N THR A 551 -13.09 -31.85 -27.05
CA THR A 551 -14.39 -32.00 -27.74
C THR A 551 -15.46 -31.11 -27.16
#